data_AF-A0A956IZ90-F1
#
_entry.id   AF-A0A956IZ90-F1
#
_cell.length_a   1.000
_cell.length_b   1.000
_cell.length_c   1.000
_cell.angle_alpha   90.00
_cell.angle_beta   90.00
_cell.angle_gamma   90.00
#
_symmetry.space_group_name_H-M   'P 1'
#
loop_
_entity.id
_entity.type
_entity.pdbx_description
1 polymer ?
#
loop_
_entity_poly.entity_id
_entity_poly.type
_entity_poly.pdbx_seq_one_letter_code
_entity_poly.pdbx_strand_id
1 'polypeptide(L)'
;MPRRLFVYRSNHAEQLAKSLAEVLRVPVADPMRAERVVVQGRGMATWLSQQLALELGVFTNGEFLYPRNFVSQIYAETFSRPDLSSHSREGLFWGLYSSLATLPAEFAGLEPSPDREA
;
A
#
# COMPACT_ATOMS: atom_id res chain seq x y z
N MET A 1 -23.35 6.01 3.88
CA MET A 1 -22.91 5.30 5.10
C MET A 1 -21.81 6.10 5.76
N PRO A 2 -21.79 6.29 7.09
CA PRO A 2 -20.72 7.06 7.74
C PRO A 2 -19.38 6.36 7.53
N ARG A 3 -18.38 7.08 7.01
CA ARG A 3 -16.98 6.61 6.97
C ARG A 3 -16.45 6.59 8.40
N ARG A 4 -16.31 5.40 8.98
CA ARG A 4 -15.74 5.21 10.32
C ARG A 4 -14.36 4.60 10.20
N LEU A 5 -13.38 5.23 10.84
CA LEU A 5 -12.04 4.69 11.03
C LEU A 5 -11.91 4.30 12.50
N PHE A 6 -11.67 3.02 12.76
CA PHE A 6 -11.40 2.51 14.10
C PHE A 6 -9.90 2.28 14.25
N VAL A 7 -9.35 2.73 15.38
CA VAL A 7 -7.93 2.55 15.70
C VAL A 7 -7.83 1.72 16.98
N TYR A 8 -7.34 0.50 16.83
CA TYR A 8 -7.05 -0.40 17.95
C TYR A 8 -5.56 -0.28 18.30
N ARG A 9 -5.23 -0.23 19.59
CA ARG A 9 -3.84 -0.07 20.09
C ARG A 9 -3.55 -1.14 21.14
N SER A 10 -2.39 -1.77 21.03
CA SER A 10 -1.87 -2.74 21.99
C SER A 10 -0.37 -2.89 21.77
N ASN A 11 0.36 -3.26 22.81
CA ASN A 11 1.78 -3.65 22.73
C ASN A 11 1.97 -5.14 22.40
N HIS A 12 0.87 -5.90 22.39
CA HIS A 12 0.85 -7.33 22.07
C HIS A 12 0.08 -7.55 20.77
N ALA A 13 0.79 -8.04 19.74
CA ALA A 13 0.21 -8.29 18.43
C ALA A 13 -0.92 -9.33 18.50
N GLU A 14 -0.83 -10.30 19.40
CA GLU A 14 -1.81 -11.35 19.64
C GLU A 14 -3.16 -10.77 20.04
N GLN A 15 -3.18 -9.71 20.86
CA GLN A 15 -4.41 -9.04 21.25
C GLN A 15 -5.05 -8.28 20.07
N LEU A 16 -4.22 -7.71 19.19
CA LEU A 16 -4.72 -7.08 17.95
C LEU A 16 -5.26 -8.12 16.97
N ALA A 17 -4.61 -9.29 16.87
CA ALA A 17 -5.09 -10.40 16.04
C ALA A 17 -6.44 -10.93 16.55
N LYS A 18 -6.62 -11.07 17.87
CA LYS A 18 -7.92 -11.38 18.48
C LYS A 18 -8.98 -10.34 18.16
N SER A 19 -8.64 -9.06 18.32
CA SER A 19 -9.54 -7.96 17.99
C SER A 19 -9.93 -7.96 16.51
N LEU A 20 -8.99 -8.28 15.62
CA LEU A 20 -9.27 -8.45 14.19
C LEU A 20 -10.20 -9.65 13.95
N ALA A 21 -9.98 -10.78 14.62
CA ALA A 21 -10.86 -11.94 14.52
C ALA A 21 -12.30 -11.58 14.91
N GLU A 22 -12.50 -10.81 15.99
CA GLU A 22 -13.84 -10.33 16.38
C GLU A 22 -14.49 -9.47 15.29
N VAL A 23 -13.72 -8.61 14.62
CA VAL A 23 -14.23 -7.82 13.49
C VAL A 23 -14.63 -8.72 12.32
N LEU A 24 -13.80 -9.73 12.01
CA LEU A 24 -14.01 -10.66 10.89
C LEU A 24 -15.11 -11.70 11.15
N ARG A 25 -15.59 -11.86 12.39
CA ARG A 25 -16.77 -12.70 12.69
C ARG A 25 -18.06 -12.18 12.06
N VAL A 26 -18.10 -10.88 11.72
CA VAL A 26 -19.17 -10.32 10.89
C VAL A 26 -18.67 -10.29 9.44
N PRO A 27 -19.05 -11.27 8.61
CA PRO A 27 -18.48 -11.41 7.28
C PRO A 27 -18.89 -10.24 6.38
N VAL A 28 -18.08 -9.98 5.34
CA VAL A 28 -18.48 -9.08 4.25
C VAL A 28 -19.79 -9.56 3.58
N ALA A 29 -20.56 -8.60 3.06
CA ALA A 29 -21.89 -8.87 2.50
C ALA A 29 -21.92 -9.87 1.33
N ASP A 30 -20.82 -9.97 0.57
CA ASP A 30 -20.66 -10.96 -0.50
C ASP A 30 -19.75 -12.10 0.00
N PRO A 31 -20.29 -13.33 0.18
CA PRO A 31 -19.52 -14.47 0.69
C PRO A 31 -18.32 -14.89 -0.18
N MET A 32 -18.32 -14.55 -1.47
CA MET A 32 -17.20 -14.88 -2.36
C MET A 32 -16.10 -13.83 -2.34
N ARG A 33 -16.38 -12.64 -1.80
CA ARG A 33 -15.40 -11.57 -1.73
C ARG A 33 -14.39 -11.85 -0.62
N ALA A 34 -13.11 -11.76 -0.98
CA ALA A 34 -12.02 -11.99 -0.05
C ALA A 34 -11.98 -10.94 1.07
N GLU A 35 -11.62 -11.38 2.28
CA GLU A 35 -11.33 -10.49 3.41
C GLU A 35 -9.95 -9.85 3.19
N ARG A 36 -9.91 -8.53 2.99
CA ARG A 36 -8.67 -7.82 2.68
C ARG A 36 -7.98 -7.32 3.94
N VAL A 37 -6.73 -7.71 4.14
CA VAL A 37 -5.91 -7.26 5.28
C VAL A 37 -4.58 -6.71 4.80
N VAL A 38 -4.26 -5.47 5.19
CA VAL A 38 -2.98 -4.85 4.84
C VAL A 38 -1.93 -5.20 5.90
N VAL A 39 -0.78 -5.74 5.47
CA VAL A 39 0.32 -6.20 6.32
C VAL A 39 1.66 -5.68 5.81
N GLN A 40 2.68 -5.62 6.69
CA GLN A 40 3.99 -5.06 6.35
C GLN A 40 4.91 -6.01 5.56
N GLY A 41 4.60 -7.31 5.54
CA GLY A 41 5.44 -8.31 4.89
C GLY A 41 4.91 -9.71 5.04
N ARG A 42 5.56 -10.65 4.34
CA ARG A 42 5.14 -12.06 4.27
C ARG A 42 5.11 -12.75 5.64
N GLY A 43 6.07 -12.47 6.52
CA GLY A 43 6.08 -13.06 7.87
C GLY A 43 4.83 -12.71 8.66
N MET A 44 4.40 -11.45 8.61
CA MET A 44 3.16 -11.00 9.25
C MET A 44 1.92 -11.63 8.60
N ALA A 45 1.89 -11.75 7.27
CA ALA A 45 0.80 -12.44 6.56
C ALA A 45 0.64 -13.89 7.02
N THR A 46 1.76 -14.63 7.06
CA THR A 46 1.78 -16.03 7.50
C THR A 46 1.37 -16.17 8.95
N TRP A 47 1.95 -15.37 9.85
CA TRP A 47 1.61 -15.40 11.27
C TRP A 47 0.12 -15.06 11.50
N LEU A 48 -0.37 -14.00 10.87
CA LEU A 48 -1.76 -13.56 11.04
C LEU A 48 -2.75 -14.58 10.48
N SER A 49 -2.46 -15.19 9.33
CA SER A 49 -3.28 -16.28 8.78
C SER A 49 -3.42 -17.45 9.76
N GLN A 50 -2.34 -17.82 10.46
CA GLN A 50 -2.37 -18.87 11.46
C GLN A 50 -3.16 -18.45 12.71
N GLN A 51 -2.93 -17.23 13.22
CA GLN A 51 -3.66 -16.71 14.38
C GLN A 51 -5.17 -16.62 14.11
N LEU A 52 -5.57 -16.11 12.93
CA LEU A 52 -6.98 -16.03 12.56
C LEU A 52 -7.61 -17.42 12.43
N ALA A 53 -6.89 -18.40 11.87
CA ALA A 53 -7.39 -19.77 11.82
C ALA A 53 -7.58 -20.38 13.23
N LEU A 54 -6.68 -20.08 14.19
CA LEU A 54 -6.84 -20.52 15.58
C LEU A 54 -8.05 -19.87 16.27
N GLU A 55 -8.28 -18.58 16.05
CA GLU A 55 -9.37 -17.82 16.70
C GLU A 55 -10.76 -18.03 16.05
N LEU A 56 -10.80 -18.34 14.75
CA LEU A 56 -12.02 -18.54 13.97
C LEU A 56 -12.31 -20.02 13.67
N GLY A 57 -11.39 -20.92 14.02
CA GLY A 57 -11.43 -22.35 13.66
C GLY A 57 -10.98 -22.63 12.23
N VAL A 58 -11.36 -21.78 11.27
CA VAL A 58 -10.85 -21.77 9.90
C VAL A 58 -10.78 -20.34 9.40
N PHE A 59 -9.69 -20.00 8.71
CA PHE A 59 -9.59 -18.73 7.99
C PHE A 59 -9.10 -19.01 6.57
N THR A 60 -9.94 -18.68 5.59
CA THR A 60 -9.69 -18.87 4.16
C THR A 60 -10.23 -17.67 3.40
N ASN A 61 -9.89 -17.58 2.11
CA ASN A 61 -10.27 -16.44 1.25
C ASN A 61 -9.80 -15.09 1.81
N GLY A 62 -8.69 -15.08 2.56
CA GLY A 62 -8.04 -13.85 3.02
C GLY A 62 -7.04 -13.34 1.99
N GLU A 63 -7.14 -12.07 1.61
CA GLU A 63 -6.21 -11.40 0.72
C GLU A 63 -5.28 -10.48 1.53
N PHE A 64 -4.01 -10.89 1.66
CA PHE A 64 -2.99 -10.09 2.36
C PHE A 64 -2.29 -9.14 1.39
N LEU A 65 -2.49 -7.83 1.60
CA LEU A 65 -1.97 -6.77 0.76
C LEU A 65 -0.80 -6.05 1.45
N TYR A 66 0.15 -5.57 0.65
CA TYR A 66 1.20 -4.68 1.16
C TYR A 66 0.76 -3.21 1.00
N PRO A 67 1.26 -2.27 1.84
CA PRO A 67 0.80 -0.89 1.83
C PRO A 67 0.90 -0.24 0.44
N ARG A 68 2.00 -0.45 -0.26
CA ARG A 68 2.21 0.08 -1.63
C ARG A 68 1.15 -0.43 -2.60
N ASN A 69 0.88 -1.74 -2.60
CA ASN A 69 -0.07 -2.35 -3.52
C ASN A 69 -1.50 -1.91 -3.19
N PHE A 70 -1.85 -1.85 -1.91
CA PHE A 70 -3.15 -1.38 -1.45
C PHE A 70 -3.44 0.06 -1.86
N VAL A 71 -2.46 0.96 -1.67
CA VAL A 71 -2.59 2.37 -2.08
C VAL A 71 -2.77 2.47 -3.60
N SER A 72 -1.97 1.73 -4.38
CA SER A 72 -2.11 1.70 -5.84
C SER A 72 -3.47 1.15 -6.30
N GLN A 73 -3.99 0.12 -5.65
CA GLN A 73 -5.31 -0.46 -5.94
C GLN A 73 -6.43 0.56 -5.65
N ILE A 74 -6.43 1.17 -4.46
CA ILE A 74 -7.41 2.22 -4.12
C ILE A 74 -7.36 3.35 -5.14
N TYR A 75 -6.16 3.78 -5.52
CA TYR A 75 -5.98 4.86 -6.49
C TYR A 75 -6.61 4.49 -7.85
N ALA A 76 -6.33 3.30 -8.36
CA ALA A 76 -6.87 2.82 -9.63
C ALA A 76 -8.39 2.59 -9.61
N GLU A 77 -8.96 2.20 -8.46
CA GLU A 77 -10.40 1.98 -8.29
C GLU A 77 -11.18 3.29 -8.08
N THR A 78 -10.56 4.29 -7.42
CA THR A 78 -11.24 5.54 -7.04
C THR A 78 -11.12 6.62 -8.12
N PHE A 79 -9.97 6.67 -8.80
CA PHE A 79 -9.69 7.69 -9.81
C PHE A 79 -9.66 7.02 -11.19
N SER A 80 -10.21 7.68 -12.21
CA SER A 80 -9.97 7.28 -13.59
C SER A 80 -8.46 7.23 -13.82
N ARG A 81 -7.92 6.05 -14.14
CA ARG A 81 -6.49 5.79 -14.22
C ARG A 81 -5.85 6.84 -15.14
N PRO A 82 -5.10 7.82 -14.62
CA PRO A 82 -4.42 8.77 -15.49
C PRO A 82 -3.39 7.98 -16.30
N ASP A 83 -3.13 8.41 -17.54
CA ASP A 83 -2.02 7.87 -18.30
C ASP A 83 -0.70 8.26 -17.63
N LEU A 84 -0.20 7.35 -16.80
CA LEU A 84 1.06 7.50 -16.08
C LEU A 84 2.26 7.04 -16.91
N SER A 85 2.12 6.75 -18.20
CA SER A 85 3.26 6.43 -19.08
C SER A 85 4.32 7.54 -19.06
N SER A 86 3.87 8.80 -18.99
CA SER A 86 4.71 10.00 -18.79
C SER A 86 5.44 10.03 -17.44
N HIS A 87 4.93 9.32 -16.43
CA HIS A 87 5.50 9.23 -15.08
C HIS A 87 6.19 7.88 -14.82
N SER A 88 6.34 7.04 -15.85
CA SER A 88 7.23 5.88 -15.81
C SER A 88 8.69 6.33 -15.67
N ARG A 89 9.60 5.41 -15.33
CA ARG A 89 11.04 5.74 -15.27
C ARG A 89 11.51 6.34 -16.59
N GLU A 90 11.12 5.72 -17.69
CA GLU A 90 11.45 6.15 -19.05
C GLU A 90 10.75 7.47 -19.39
N GLY A 91 9.47 7.63 -19.06
CA GLY A 91 8.72 8.86 -19.28
C GLY A 91 9.30 10.06 -18.52
N LEU A 92 9.65 9.85 -17.25
CA LEU A 92 10.31 10.87 -16.43
C LEU A 92 11.71 11.17 -16.95
N PHE A 93 12.46 10.16 -17.38
CA PHE A 93 13.79 10.37 -17.96
C PHE A 93 13.71 11.30 -19.19
N TRP A 94 12.82 10.99 -20.14
CA TRP A 94 12.68 11.79 -21.35
C TRP A 94 12.03 13.16 -21.09
N GLY A 95 11.07 13.25 -20.17
CA GLY A 95 10.46 14.50 -19.74
C GLY A 95 11.45 15.42 -19.02
N LEU A 96 12.32 14.86 -18.17
CA LEU A 96 13.40 15.61 -17.53
C LEU A 96 14.43 16.05 -18.57
N TYR A 97 14.85 15.16 -19.48
CA TYR A 97 15.80 15.49 -20.53
C TYR A 97 15.32 16.67 -21.40
N SER A 98 14.06 16.65 -21.84
CA SER A 98 13.49 17.74 -22.62
C SER A 98 13.38 19.04 -21.81
N SER A 99 13.06 18.96 -20.52
CA SER A 99 13.02 20.12 -19.62
C SER A 99 14.41 20.70 -19.35
N LEU A 100 15.44 19.85 -19.23
CA LEU A 100 16.82 20.28 -19.09
C LEU A 100 17.32 20.99 -20.36
N ALA A 101 16.88 20.53 -21.53
CA ALA A 101 17.26 21.15 -22.81
C ALA A 101 16.69 22.57 -23.00
N THR A 102 15.66 22.95 -22.26
CA THR A 102 15.04 24.29 -22.32
C THR A 102 15.46 25.20 -21.16
N LEU A 103 16.38 24.75 -20.31
CA LEU A 103 16.86 25.56 -19.20
C LEU A 103 17.58 26.83 -19.67
N PRO A 104 17.38 27.97 -18.97
CA PRO A 104 18.14 29.18 -19.23
C PRO A 104 19.66 28.97 -19.08
N ALA A 105 20.44 29.74 -19.83
CA ALA A 105 21.90 29.63 -19.85
C ALA A 105 22.56 29.85 -18.47
N GLU A 106 21.87 30.51 -17.53
CA GLU A 106 22.33 30.68 -16.14
C GLU A 106 22.47 29.36 -15.36
N PHE A 107 21.86 28.28 -15.86
CA PHE A 107 21.99 26.92 -15.31
C PHE A 107 23.03 26.06 -16.07
N ALA A 108 23.63 26.59 -17.15
CA ALA A 108 24.66 25.87 -17.90
C ALA A 108 25.96 25.80 -17.10
N GLY A 109 26.45 24.58 -16.84
CA GLY A 109 27.68 24.36 -16.07
C GLY A 109 27.49 24.28 -14.56
N LEU A 110 26.26 24.05 -14.07
CA LEU A 110 26.04 23.62 -12.71
C LEU A 110 26.72 22.26 -12.48
N GLU A 111 27.84 22.28 -11.78
CA GLU A 111 28.45 21.08 -11.22
C GLU A 111 27.47 20.46 -10.20
N PRO A 112 27.33 19.12 -10.16
CA PRO A 112 26.61 18.48 -9.08
C PRO A 112 27.22 18.92 -7.76
N SER A 113 26.38 19.41 -6.82
CA SER A 113 26.86 19.83 -5.51
C SER A 113 27.67 18.68 -4.87
N PRO A 114 28.93 18.92 -4.47
CA PRO A 114 29.80 17.88 -3.92
C PRO A 114 29.25 17.25 -2.62
N ASP A 115 28.26 17.89 -1.97
CA ASP A 115 27.76 17.53 -0.66
C ASP A 115 26.52 16.59 -0.67
N ARG A 116 26.34 15.75 -1.70
CA ARG A 116 25.20 14.82 -1.81
C ARG A 116 25.56 13.32 -1.81
N GLU A 117 26.69 12.96 -1.21
CA GLU A 117 26.92 11.61 -0.68
C GLU A 117 26.93 11.65 0.86
N ALA A 118 25.75 11.63 1.46
CA ALA A 118 25.53 11.30 2.87
C ALA A 118 24.17 10.63 3.06
#